data_AF-A0A256GZ86-F1
#
_entry.id   AF-A0A256GZ86-F1
#
_cell.length_a   1.000
_cell.length_b   1.000
_cell.length_c   1.000
_cell.angle_alpha   90.00
_cell.angle_beta   90.00
_cell.angle_gamma   90.00
#
_symmetry.space_group_name_H-M   'P 1'
#
loop_
_entity.id
_entity.type
_entity.pdbx_description
1 polymer ?
#
loop_
_entity_poly.entity_id
_entity_poly.type
_entity_poly.pdbx_seq_one_letter_code
_entity_poly.pdbx_strand_id
1 'polypeptide(L)'
;MVIRRFSEVLKQKAPGDAIMARLGGEEFAVMLPSIASTSACQLAEELRTAFKQIAFDTVAGEAHPTASFGVAVAGRMKAPPL
;
A
#
# COMPACT_ATOMS: atom_id res chain seq x y z
N MET A 1 9.95 -13.33 5.83
CA MET A 1 8.74 -13.76 5.07
C MET A 1 8.11 -12.55 4.39
N VAL A 2 7.79 -12.66 3.10
CA VAL A 2 7.46 -11.56 2.16
C VAL A 2 6.36 -10.62 2.67
N ILE A 3 5.23 -11.17 3.14
CA ILE A 3 4.09 -10.41 3.67
C ILE A 3 4.47 -9.47 4.82
N ARG A 4 5.37 -9.93 5.71
CA ARG A 4 5.86 -9.12 6.82
C ARG A 4 6.73 -7.96 6.32
N ARG A 5 7.62 -8.20 5.36
CA ARG A 5 8.44 -7.13 4.76
C ARG A 5 7.58 -6.11 4.02
N PHE A 6 6.57 -6.56 3.27
CA PHE A 6 5.60 -5.65 2.65
C PHE A 6 4.92 -4.76 3.69
N SER A 7 4.48 -5.34 4.80
CA SER A 7 3.87 -4.59 5.92
C SER A 7 4.84 -3.57 6.56
N GLU A 8 6.13 -3.90 6.64
CA GLU A 8 7.17 -2.99 7.14
C GLU A 8 7.38 -1.80 6.17
N VAL A 9 7.37 -2.04 4.86
CA VAL A 9 7.43 -0.97 3.85
C VAL A 9 6.23 -0.03 3.96
N LEU A 10 5.02 -0.58 4.08
CA LEU A 10 3.81 0.22 4.27
C LEU A 10 3.94 1.14 5.50
N LYS A 11 4.36 0.59 6.65
CA LYS A 11 4.53 1.34 7.90
C LYS A 11 5.60 2.43 7.83
N GLN A 12 6.66 2.22 7.06
CA GLN A 12 7.75 3.19 6.92
C GLN A 12 7.40 4.38 6.04
N LYS A 13 6.46 4.21 5.10
CA LYS A 13 6.14 5.20 4.07
C LYS A 13 4.79 5.87 4.26
N ALA A 14 3.83 5.17 4.86
CA ALA A 14 2.49 5.72 5.08
C ALA A 14 2.53 6.87 6.11
N PRO A 15 1.70 7.91 5.94
CA PRO A 15 1.57 8.98 6.93
C PRO A 15 0.98 8.45 8.25
N GLY A 16 1.16 9.20 9.33
CA GLY A 16 0.77 8.77 10.68
C GLY A 16 -0.73 8.55 10.90
N ASP A 17 -1.59 9.19 10.11
CA ASP A 17 -3.05 9.03 10.14
C ASP A 17 -3.56 7.98 9.13
N ALA A 18 -2.67 7.30 8.41
CA ALA A 18 -3.05 6.22 7.51
C ALA A 18 -3.57 5.01 8.29
N ILE A 19 -4.65 4.41 7.77
CA ILE A 19 -5.14 3.12 8.24
C ILE A 19 -4.70 2.06 7.25
N MET A 20 -3.97 1.06 7.74
CA MET A 20 -3.47 -0.06 6.92
C MET A 20 -4.16 -1.34 7.35
N ALA A 21 -4.64 -2.13 6.40
CA ALA A 21 -5.27 -3.41 6.65
C ALA A 21 -4.75 -4.47 5.67
N ARG A 22 -4.66 -5.72 6.14
CA ARG A 22 -4.55 -6.90 5.29
C ARG A 22 -5.96 -7.46 5.10
N LEU A 23 -6.44 -7.46 3.87
CA LEU A 23 -7.80 -7.92 3.55
C LEU A 23 -7.88 -9.45 3.55
N GLY A 24 -6.81 -10.12 3.10
CA GLY A 24 -6.70 -11.57 3.05
C GLY A 24 -5.49 -11.96 2.19
N GLY A 25 -5.02 -13.21 2.27
CA GLY A 25 -3.94 -13.70 1.39
C GLY A 25 -2.76 -12.73 1.28
N GLU A 26 -2.54 -12.20 0.07
CA GLU A 26 -1.53 -11.17 -0.23
C GLU A 26 -2.10 -9.77 -0.49
N GLU A 27 -3.39 -9.56 -0.22
CA GLU A 27 -4.11 -8.32 -0.49
C GLU A 27 -4.12 -7.37 0.71
N PHE A 28 -3.83 -6.09 0.43
CA PHE A 28 -3.76 -5.03 1.41
C PHE A 28 -4.54 -3.80 0.96
N ALA A 29 -5.02 -3.03 1.92
CA ALA A 29 -5.62 -1.71 1.71
C ALA A 29 -4.93 -0.67 2.59
N VAL A 30 -4.78 0.54 2.05
CA VAL A 30 -4.30 1.72 2.78
C VAL A 30 -5.31 2.83 2.58
N MET A 31 -5.92 3.28 3.67
CA MET A 31 -6.81 4.43 3.69
C MET A 31 -6.02 5.67 4.11
N LEU A 32 -6.16 6.76 3.35
CA LEU A 32 -5.42 8.00 3.53
C LEU A 32 -6.42 9.16 3.72
N PRO A 33 -6.82 9.48 4.97
CA PRO A 33 -7.91 10.42 5.25
C PRO A 33 -7.61 11.86 4.81
N SER A 34 -6.34 12.28 4.94
CA SER A 34 -5.94 13.69 4.83
C SER A 34 -5.09 13.98 3.59
N ILE A 35 -5.14 13.13 2.57
CA ILE A 35 -4.25 13.19 1.41
C ILE A 35 -5.03 13.48 0.12
N ALA A 36 -4.50 14.39 -0.70
CA ALA A 36 -5.00 14.65 -2.05
C ALA A 36 -4.70 13.46 -2.98
N SER A 37 -5.56 13.24 -3.98
CA SER A 37 -5.46 12.09 -4.89
C SER A 37 -4.10 11.98 -5.61
N THR A 38 -3.49 13.10 -5.98
CA THR A 38 -2.17 13.14 -6.61
C THR A 38 -1.08 12.62 -5.68
N SER A 39 -1.10 13.03 -4.41
CA SER A 39 -0.18 12.55 -3.38
C SER A 39 -0.43 11.08 -3.02
N ALA A 40 -1.67 10.59 -3.10
CA ALA A 40 -1.97 9.17 -2.93
C ALA A 40 -1.36 8.32 -4.06
N CYS A 41 -1.42 8.79 -5.31
CA CYS A 41 -0.76 8.12 -6.45
C CYS A 41 0.77 8.11 -6.30
N GLN A 42 1.37 9.22 -5.84
CA GLN A 42 2.81 9.28 -5.56
C GLN A 42 3.21 8.26 -4.49
N LEU A 43 2.47 8.20 -3.37
CA LEU A 43 2.72 7.22 -2.32
C LEU A 43 2.62 5.78 -2.84
N ALA A 44 1.61 5.47 -3.68
CA ALA A 44 1.48 4.15 -4.28
C ALA A 44 2.71 3.78 -5.13
N GLU A 45 3.23 4.71 -5.92
CA GLU A 45 4.43 4.49 -6.75
C GLU A 45 5.71 4.35 -5.91
N GLU A 46 5.83 5.13 -4.85
CA GLU A 46 6.93 5.00 -3.89
C GLU A 46 6.93 3.63 -3.20
N LEU A 47 5.75 3.16 -2.76
CA LEU A 47 5.58 1.83 -2.15
C LEU A 47 5.92 0.72 -3.14
N ARG A 48 5.41 0.82 -4.38
CA ARG A 48 5.67 -0.13 -5.47
C ARG A 48 7.17 -0.26 -5.75
N THR A 49 7.84 0.88 -5.86
CA THR A 49 9.29 0.93 -6.14
C THR A 49 10.09 0.42 -4.94
N ALA A 50 9.78 0.87 -3.72
CA ALA A 50 10.48 0.44 -2.53
C ALA A 50 10.38 -1.08 -2.31
N PHE A 51 9.20 -1.67 -2.53
CA PHE A 51 9.02 -3.10 -2.35
C PHE A 51 9.81 -3.93 -3.36
N LYS A 52 9.82 -3.52 -4.63
CA LYS A 52 10.59 -4.20 -5.70
C LYS A 52 12.10 -4.24 -5.41
N GLN A 53 12.63 -3.25 -4.67
CA GLN A 53 14.06 -3.23 -4.32
C GLN A 53 14.44 -4.18 -3.18
N ILE A 54 13.47 -4.82 -2.51
CA ILE A 54 13.78 -5.78 -1.46
C ILE A 54 14.18 -7.11 -2.09
N ALA A 55 15.42 -7.52 -1.84
CA ALA A 55 15.91 -8.84 -2.14
C ALA A 55 15.47 -9.85 -1.07
N PHE A 56 15.06 -11.03 -1.51
CA PHE A 56 14.76 -12.17 -0.66
C PHE A 56 15.56 -13.38 -1.12
N ASP A 57 16.31 -13.97 -0.20
CA ASP A 57 17.00 -15.22 -0.45
C ASP A 57 15.98 -16.36 -0.52
N THR A 58 16.02 -17.13 -1.61
CA THR A 58 15.20 -18.32 -1.81
C THR A 58 16.08 -19.51 -2.18
N VAL A 59 15.52 -20.73 -2.12
CA VAL A 59 16.22 -21.96 -2.52
C VAL A 59 16.63 -21.92 -4.00
N ALA A 60 15.95 -21.13 -4.83
CA ALA A 60 16.23 -20.96 -6.25
C ALA A 60 17.13 -19.74 -6.56
N GLY A 61 17.64 -19.04 -5.54
CA GLY A 61 18.42 -17.81 -5.67
C GLY A 61 17.67 -16.57 -5.15
N GLU A 62 18.17 -15.39 -5.50
CA GLU A 62 17.59 -14.11 -5.09
C GLU A 62 16.27 -13.84 -5.83
N ALA A 63 15.25 -13.40 -5.08
CA ALA A 63 13.96 -13.00 -5.63
C ALA A 63 13.60 -11.57 -5.22
N HIS A 64 12.93 -10.87 -6.14
CA HIS A 64 12.43 -9.50 -5.95
C HIS A 64 10.92 -9.45 -6.17
N PRO A 65 10.12 -9.74 -5.14
CA PRO A 65 8.67 -9.67 -5.23
C PRO A 65 8.20 -8.28 -5.68
N THR A 66 7.15 -8.27 -6.47
CA THR A 66 6.47 -7.04 -6.89
C THR A 66 5.05 -7.04 -6.34
N ALA A 67 4.43 -5.86 -6.32
CA ALA A 67 3.03 -5.70 -5.96
C ALA A 67 2.37 -4.70 -6.92
N SER A 68 1.10 -4.93 -7.22
CA SER A 68 0.26 -4.02 -8.01
C SER A 68 -0.53 -3.12 -7.08
N PHE A 69 -0.74 -1.86 -7.48
CA PHE A 69 -1.44 -0.85 -6.66
C PHE A 69 -2.56 -0.21 -7.47
N GLY A 70 -3.74 -0.15 -6.87
CA GLY A 70 -4.88 0.64 -7.36
C GLY A 70 -5.15 1.80 -6.41
N VAL A 71 -5.46 2.97 -6.96
CA VAL A 71 -5.81 4.17 -6.18
C VAL A 71 -7.21 4.63 -6.57
N ALA A 72 -8.05 4.86 -5.57
CA ALA A 72 -9.40 5.40 -5.74
C ALA A 72 -9.65 6.50 -4.70
N VAL A 73 -10.46 7.49 -5.08
CA VAL A 73 -10.85 8.58 -4.18
C VAL A 73 -12.29 8.35 -3.74
N ALA A 74 -12.49 8.23 -2.42
CA ALA A 74 -13.83 8.23 -1.87
C ALA A 74 -14.40 9.66 -1.93
N GLY A 75 -15.39 9.90 -2.78
CA GLY A 75 -16.18 11.13 -2.74
C GLY A 75 -17.06 11.17 -1.49
N ARG A 76 -17.48 12.37 -1.08
CA ARG A 76 -18.57 12.48 -0.09
C ARG A 76 -19.83 11.84 -0.66
N MET A 77 -20.33 10.81 0.01
CA MET A 77 -21.73 10.41 -0.14
C MET A 77 -22.57 11.62 0.27
N LYS A 78 -23.43 12.14 -0.61
CA LYS A 78 -24.49 13.06 -0.18
C LYS A 78 -25.34 12.27 0.82
N ALA A 79 -25.51 12.82 2.03
CA ALA A 79 -26.51 12.27 2.95
C ALA A 79 -27.86 12.23 2.21
N PRO A 80 -28.64 11.13 2.33
CA PRO A 80 -29.98 11.11 1.78
C PRO A 80 -30.76 12.32 2.35
N PRO A 81 -31.58 13.01 1.53
CA PRO A 81 -32.46 14.04 2.05
C PRO A 81 -33.34 13.42 3.15
N LEU A 82 -33.49 14.14 4.26
CA LEU A 82 -34.42 13.79 5.33
C LEU A 82 -35.86 13.68 4.81
#